data_AF-A0A257VXJ8-F1
#
_entry.id   AF-A0A257VXJ8-F1
#
_cell.length_a   1.000
_cell.length_b   1.000
_cell.length_c   1.000
_cell.angle_alpha   90.00
_cell.angle_beta   90.00
_cell.angle_gamma   90.00
#
_symmetry.space_group_name_H-M   'P 1'
#
loop_
_entity.id
_entity.type
_entity.pdbx_description
1 polymer ?
#
loop_
_entity_poly.entity_id
_entity_poly.type
_entity_poly.pdbx_seq_one_letter_code
_entity_poly.pdbx_strand_id
1 'polypeptide(L)'
;MLQAHCVECHRPGEIGPFSLTDYEESAGWAAMMAEVTREHRMPPWHADPQFGEFVNANSLTDEEVQLFQDWSLAGAPAGDLSKVPPPREFTTGWQLPREPDLVVAMAPQPFKVPAEGEVRYQYFSVDPGLTEDKWINAAEVVPGNRAVVHHVIVFAAPGGKVKDDDGQMITAYVPGLRVMPLPKGYAKRIPAGSQFIFQLH
;
A
#
# COMPACT_ATOMS: atom_id res chain seq x y z
N MET A 1 -8.67 12.77 11.24
CA MET A 1 -7.92 11.66 11.84
C MET A 1 -8.17 10.33 11.12
N LEU A 2 -9.32 9.64 11.28
CA LEU A 2 -9.55 8.32 10.65
C LEU A 2 -9.31 8.30 9.14
N GLN A 3 -9.89 9.27 8.42
CA GLN A 3 -9.70 9.40 6.98
C GLN A 3 -8.23 9.60 6.58
N ALA A 4 -7.41 10.21 7.42
CA ALA A 4 -6.00 10.49 7.13
C ALA A 4 -5.11 9.26 7.32
N HIS A 5 -5.33 8.50 8.40
CA HIS A 5 -4.41 7.44 8.85
C HIS A 5 -4.91 6.01 8.63
N CYS A 6 -6.23 5.79 8.64
CA CYS A 6 -6.82 4.46 8.78
C CYS A 6 -7.61 4.02 7.55
N VAL A 7 -8.42 4.92 6.97
CA VAL A 7 -9.38 4.58 5.89
C VAL A 7 -8.69 4.17 4.58
N GLU A 8 -7.39 4.44 4.42
CA GLU A 8 -6.65 3.92 3.26
C GLU A 8 -6.65 2.39 3.21
N CYS A 9 -6.53 1.74 4.37
CA CYS A 9 -6.53 0.28 4.49
C CYS A 9 -7.85 -0.26 5.03
N HIS A 10 -8.54 0.50 5.90
CA HIS A 10 -9.81 0.12 6.52
C HIS A 10 -11.00 0.69 5.73
N ARG A 11 -11.17 0.18 4.51
CA ARG A 11 -12.33 0.43 3.65
C ARG A 11 -12.69 -0.84 2.88
N PRO A 12 -13.91 -0.96 2.32
CA PRO A 12 -14.32 -2.17 1.62
C PRO A 12 -13.37 -2.51 0.45
N GLY A 13 -12.95 -3.78 0.38
CA GLY A 13 -12.08 -4.30 -0.69
C GLY A 13 -10.57 -4.12 -0.46
N GLU A 14 -10.16 -3.50 0.65
CA GLU A 14 -8.76 -3.36 1.05
C GLU A 14 -8.39 -4.37 2.16
N ILE A 15 -7.12 -4.36 2.60
CA ILE A 15 -6.58 -5.35 3.55
C ILE A 15 -7.14 -5.23 4.97
N GLY A 16 -7.73 -4.08 5.33
CA GLY A 16 -8.31 -3.87 6.66
C GLY A 16 -9.47 -4.84 6.88
N PRO A 17 -9.50 -5.57 8.02
CA PRO A 17 -10.51 -6.61 8.26
C PRO A 17 -11.92 -6.05 8.51
N PHE A 18 -12.04 -4.74 8.67
CA PHE A 18 -13.28 -4.00 8.89
C PHE A 18 -13.16 -2.59 8.29
N SER A 19 -14.29 -1.94 8.05
CA SER A 19 -14.35 -0.59 7.50
C SER A 19 -14.35 0.47 8.60
N LEU A 20 -13.72 1.61 8.31
CA LEU A 20 -13.73 2.82 9.16
C LEU A 20 -14.34 4.01 8.43
N THR A 21 -15.23 3.74 7.47
CA THR A 21 -15.89 4.75 6.62
C THR A 21 -17.18 5.32 7.21
N ASP A 22 -17.78 4.63 8.19
CA ASP A 22 -18.98 5.08 8.91
C ASP A 22 -18.77 5.01 10.42
N TYR A 23 -19.60 5.77 11.13
CA TYR A 23 -19.48 5.95 12.57
C TYR A 23 -19.82 4.68 13.35
N GLU A 24 -20.86 3.96 12.99
CA GLU A 24 -21.34 2.82 13.77
C GLU A 24 -20.30 1.69 13.80
N GLU A 25 -19.71 1.39 12.65
CA GLU A 25 -18.63 0.40 12.58
C GLU A 25 -17.40 0.89 13.36
N SER A 26 -16.99 2.15 13.15
CA SER A 26 -15.84 2.74 13.87
C SER A 26 -16.03 2.72 15.39
N ALA A 27 -17.22 3.05 15.89
CA ALA A 27 -17.54 3.06 17.31
C ALA A 27 -17.50 1.65 17.91
N GLY A 28 -17.94 0.64 17.15
CA GLY A 28 -17.83 -0.77 17.54
C GLY A 28 -16.39 -1.23 17.77
N TRP A 29 -15.42 -0.63 17.07
CA TRP A 29 -13.99 -0.94 17.19
C TRP A 29 -13.19 0.00 18.10
N ALA A 30 -13.84 0.96 18.77
CA ALA A 30 -13.16 2.04 19.50
C ALA A 30 -12.14 1.54 20.54
N ALA A 31 -12.48 0.50 21.31
CA ALA A 31 -11.58 -0.08 22.31
C ALA A 31 -10.32 -0.71 21.67
N MET A 32 -10.49 -1.43 20.57
CA MET A 32 -9.36 -2.00 19.83
C MET A 32 -8.52 -0.89 19.21
N MET A 33 -9.15 0.13 18.61
CA MET A 33 -8.47 1.27 18.01
C MET A 33 -7.62 2.03 19.03
N ALA A 34 -8.13 2.23 20.26
CA ALA A 34 -7.37 2.81 21.35
C ALA A 34 -6.17 1.92 21.74
N GLU A 35 -6.37 0.61 21.87
CA GLU A 35 -5.28 -0.31 22.22
C GLU A 35 -4.15 -0.30 21.18
N VAL A 36 -4.49 -0.48 19.89
CA VAL A 36 -3.50 -0.64 18.82
C VAL A 36 -2.74 0.64 18.52
N THR A 37 -3.37 1.81 18.70
CA THR A 37 -2.72 3.11 18.50
C THR A 37 -1.82 3.47 19.68
N ARG A 38 -2.22 3.16 20.93
CA ARG A 38 -1.38 3.29 22.13
C ARG A 38 -0.12 2.43 22.06
N GLU A 39 -0.22 1.24 21.49
CA GLU A 39 0.92 0.34 21.32
C GLU A 39 1.73 0.61 20.05
N HIS A 40 1.37 1.66 19.29
CA HIS A 40 1.99 2.01 18.01
C HIS A 40 2.04 0.86 17.00
N ARG A 41 1.11 -0.11 17.12
CA ARG A 41 0.92 -1.16 16.12
C ARG A 41 0.17 -0.62 14.90
N MET A 42 -0.67 0.39 15.11
CA MET A 42 -1.41 1.06 14.07
C MET A 42 -1.29 2.59 14.16
N PRO A 43 -1.28 3.27 13.01
CA PRO A 43 -1.04 2.69 11.68
C PRO A 43 0.41 2.13 11.60
N PRO A 44 0.67 1.10 10.79
CA PRO A 44 1.99 0.49 10.74
C PRO A 44 3.02 1.49 10.18
N TRP A 45 3.97 1.89 11.01
CA TRP A 45 5.04 2.80 10.65
C TRP A 45 6.28 2.52 11.49
N HIS A 46 7.33 1.99 10.86
CA HIS A 46 8.54 1.54 11.57
C HIS A 46 9.64 2.60 11.64
N ALA A 47 9.48 3.74 10.97
CA ALA A 47 10.51 4.77 11.01
C ALA A 47 10.43 5.55 12.32
N ASP A 48 11.55 5.62 13.03
CA ASP A 48 11.67 6.31 14.30
C ASP A 48 11.80 7.83 14.05
N PRO A 49 10.85 8.64 14.56
CA PRO A 49 10.85 10.09 14.34
C PRO A 49 12.07 10.79 14.97
N GLN A 50 12.79 10.16 15.92
CA GLN A 50 14.01 10.73 16.50
C GLN A 50 15.16 10.83 15.51
N PHE A 51 15.12 10.04 14.43
CA PHE A 51 16.23 9.92 13.48
C PHE A 51 15.92 10.49 12.09
N GLY A 52 14.70 11.02 11.87
CA GLY A 52 14.35 11.71 10.64
C GLY A 52 12.85 11.91 10.45
N GLU A 53 12.52 12.90 9.63
CA GLU A 53 11.16 13.16 9.20
C GLU A 53 10.97 12.69 7.76
N PHE A 54 9.86 12.00 7.51
CA PHE A 54 9.53 11.46 6.20
C PHE A 54 8.28 12.15 5.67
N VAL A 55 8.35 12.62 4.43
CA VAL A 55 7.24 13.31 3.76
C VAL A 55 5.96 12.47 3.66
N ASN A 56 6.08 11.16 3.79
CA ASN A 56 4.99 10.18 3.73
C ASN A 56 4.75 9.47 5.07
N ALA A 57 5.21 10.04 6.19
CA ALA A 57 4.96 9.49 7.52
C ALA A 57 3.46 9.33 7.76
N ASN A 58 3.06 8.14 8.23
CA ASN A 58 1.68 7.86 8.59
C ASN A 58 1.47 7.75 10.11
N SER A 59 2.48 8.04 10.93
CA SER A 59 2.37 7.99 12.40
C SER A 59 1.32 8.95 12.96
N LEU A 60 0.73 8.58 14.10
CA LEU A 60 -0.13 9.45 14.89
C LEU A 60 0.70 10.30 15.85
N THR A 61 0.26 11.52 16.13
CA THR A 61 0.83 12.32 17.23
C THR A 61 0.37 11.80 18.59
N ASP A 62 1.07 12.17 19.66
CA ASP A 62 0.66 11.82 21.03
C ASP A 62 -0.76 12.33 21.35
N GLU A 63 -1.12 13.49 20.82
CA GLU A 63 -2.45 14.10 20.95
C GLU A 63 -3.52 13.27 20.23
N GLU A 64 -3.23 12.76 19.04
CA GLU A 64 -4.13 11.88 18.29
C GLU A 64 -4.28 10.51 18.96
N VAL A 65 -3.19 9.95 19.50
CA VAL A 65 -3.25 8.71 20.29
C VAL A 65 -4.11 8.92 21.53
N GLN A 66 -3.91 10.02 22.26
CA GLN A 66 -4.72 10.36 23.43
C GLN A 66 -6.19 10.55 23.07
N LEU A 67 -6.49 11.17 21.92
CA LEU A 67 -7.85 11.34 21.43
C LEU A 67 -8.56 9.99 21.24
N PHE A 68 -7.88 8.96 20.73
CA PHE A 68 -8.44 7.61 20.65
C PHE A 68 -8.73 7.03 22.05
N GLN A 69 -7.83 7.24 23.02
CA GLN A 69 -8.02 6.76 24.38
C GLN A 69 -9.26 7.41 25.01
N ASP A 70 -9.33 8.74 24.96
CA ASP A 70 -10.40 9.51 25.58
C ASP A 70 -11.75 9.20 24.92
N TRP A 71 -11.78 9.12 23.59
CA TRP A 71 -12.99 8.76 22.85
C TRP A 71 -13.48 7.37 23.22
N SER A 72 -12.59 6.37 23.29
CA SER A 72 -12.95 5.01 23.71
C SER A 72 -13.45 4.98 25.16
N LEU A 73 -12.77 5.66 26.09
CA LEU A 73 -13.15 5.70 27.51
C LEU A 73 -14.50 6.38 27.74
N ALA A 74 -14.85 7.37 26.91
CA ALA A 74 -16.14 8.05 26.93
C ALA A 74 -17.28 7.22 26.30
N GLY A 75 -17.01 5.99 25.83
CA GLY A 75 -18.00 5.15 25.17
C GLY A 75 -18.23 5.51 23.69
N ALA A 76 -17.19 6.04 23.03
CA ALA A 76 -17.16 6.37 21.61
C ALA A 76 -18.30 7.31 21.13
N PRO A 77 -18.54 8.47 21.77
CA PRO A 77 -19.66 9.34 21.38
C PRO A 77 -19.51 9.86 19.94
N ALA A 78 -20.63 9.93 19.21
CA ALA A 78 -20.69 10.36 17.80
C ALA A 78 -20.29 11.82 17.56
N GLY A 79 -20.46 12.68 18.56
CA GLY A 79 -20.38 14.12 18.36
C GLY A 79 -21.45 14.62 17.37
N ASP A 80 -21.11 15.64 16.60
CA ASP A 80 -21.98 16.27 15.61
C ASP A 80 -21.76 15.64 14.22
N LEU A 81 -22.61 14.67 13.86
CA LEU A 81 -22.51 13.94 12.59
C LEU A 81 -22.70 14.85 11.36
N SER A 82 -23.26 16.05 11.51
CA SER A 82 -23.37 17.01 10.40
C SER A 82 -22.03 17.65 10.02
N LYS A 83 -21.01 17.52 10.89
CA LYS A 83 -19.65 18.05 10.68
C LYS A 83 -18.67 17.00 10.18
N VAL A 84 -19.13 15.79 9.88
CA VAL A 84 -18.27 14.73 9.35
C VAL A 84 -17.74 15.20 7.99
N PRO A 85 -16.41 15.18 7.76
CA PRO A 85 -15.85 15.54 6.47
C PRO A 85 -16.37 14.60 5.38
N PRO A 86 -16.53 15.08 4.13
CA PRO A 86 -16.96 14.23 3.04
C PRO A 86 -16.03 13.01 2.91
N PRO A 87 -16.57 11.84 2.52
CA PRO A 87 -15.74 10.65 2.29
C PRO A 87 -14.62 10.95 1.29
N ARG A 88 -13.41 10.48 1.58
CA ARG A 88 -12.30 10.51 0.63
C ARG A 88 -12.68 9.73 -0.62
N GLU A 89 -12.40 10.33 -1.76
CA GLU A 89 -12.42 9.63 -3.04
C GLU A 89 -11.13 8.83 -3.20
N PHE A 90 -11.27 7.60 -3.66
CA PHE A 90 -10.15 6.71 -3.92
C PHE A 90 -10.07 6.40 -5.40
N THR A 91 -8.85 6.43 -5.94
CA THR A 91 -8.63 6.23 -7.36
C THR A 91 -8.97 4.79 -7.75
N THR A 92 -9.89 4.64 -8.70
CA THR A 92 -10.13 3.35 -9.37
C THR A 92 -9.12 3.18 -10.50
N GLY A 93 -8.46 2.02 -10.56
CA GLY A 93 -7.43 1.73 -11.57
C GLY A 93 -6.03 2.10 -11.08
N TRP A 94 -5.40 3.07 -11.74
CA TRP A 94 -4.02 3.49 -11.49
C TRP A 94 -3.98 4.77 -10.66
N GLN A 95 -3.17 4.81 -9.61
CA GLN A 95 -2.81 6.03 -8.87
C GLN A 95 -1.91 6.96 -9.68
N LEU A 96 -1.30 6.47 -10.77
CA LEU A 96 -0.49 7.29 -11.67
C LEU A 96 -1.27 8.52 -12.18
N PRO A 97 -0.60 9.68 -12.34
CA PRO A 97 -1.25 10.92 -12.81
C PRO A 97 -1.69 10.88 -14.28
N ARG A 98 -1.42 9.78 -14.99
CA ARG A 98 -1.74 9.53 -16.39
C ARG A 98 -1.81 8.02 -16.63
N GLU A 99 -2.36 7.63 -17.77
CA GLU A 99 -2.35 6.24 -18.20
C GLU A 99 -0.91 5.69 -18.36
N PRO A 100 -0.67 4.44 -17.95
CA PRO A 100 0.63 3.80 -18.12
C PRO A 100 0.93 3.54 -19.60
N ASP A 101 2.18 3.79 -20.00
CA ASP A 101 2.64 3.51 -21.38
C ASP A 101 2.77 2.00 -21.66
N LEU A 102 2.93 1.20 -20.59
CA LEU A 102 3.08 -0.24 -20.65
C LEU A 102 2.41 -0.87 -19.43
N VAL A 103 1.54 -1.85 -19.67
CA VAL A 103 0.92 -2.68 -18.64
C VAL A 103 1.45 -4.10 -18.77
N VAL A 104 2.04 -4.62 -17.70
CA VAL A 104 2.60 -5.98 -17.65
C VAL A 104 1.80 -6.79 -16.65
N ALA A 105 1.14 -7.85 -17.13
CA ALA A 105 0.47 -8.80 -16.25
C ALA A 105 1.51 -9.71 -15.59
N MET A 106 1.39 -9.92 -14.27
CA MET A 106 2.26 -10.82 -13.50
C MET A 106 2.26 -12.26 -14.05
N ALA A 107 1.13 -12.70 -14.59
CA ALA A 107 0.94 -14.02 -15.17
C ALA A 107 -0.24 -14.00 -16.15
N PRO A 108 -0.30 -14.92 -17.13
CA PRO A 108 -1.44 -15.02 -18.04
C PRO A 108 -2.72 -15.52 -17.35
N GLN A 109 -2.62 -16.16 -16.19
CA GLN A 109 -3.73 -16.67 -15.40
C GLN A 109 -3.61 -16.22 -13.94
N PRO A 110 -4.74 -15.98 -13.24
CA PRO A 110 -4.71 -15.63 -11.82
C PRO A 110 -4.08 -16.73 -10.98
N PHE A 111 -3.30 -16.32 -9.98
CA PHE A 111 -2.86 -17.23 -8.92
C PHE A 111 -4.05 -17.55 -8.00
N LYS A 112 -4.25 -18.83 -7.69
CA LYS A 112 -5.31 -19.26 -6.76
C LYS A 112 -4.80 -19.16 -5.33
N VAL A 113 -5.32 -18.19 -4.59
CA VAL A 113 -5.05 -18.03 -3.16
C VAL A 113 -5.96 -18.99 -2.38
N PRO A 114 -5.41 -19.87 -1.52
CA PRO A 114 -6.20 -20.68 -0.59
C PRO A 114 -7.07 -19.80 0.31
N ALA A 115 -8.23 -20.30 0.73
CA ALA A 115 -9.12 -19.55 1.63
C ALA A 115 -8.56 -19.41 3.06
N GLU A 116 -7.67 -20.31 3.46
CA GLU A 116 -7.09 -20.39 4.80
C GLU A 116 -5.60 -20.68 4.74
N GLY A 117 -4.87 -20.27 5.78
CA GLY A 117 -3.42 -20.48 5.93
C GLY A 117 -2.57 -19.37 5.33
N GLU A 118 -1.25 -19.59 5.34
CA GLU A 118 -0.26 -18.65 4.83
C GLU A 118 0.24 -19.09 3.45
N VAL A 119 0.38 -18.13 2.54
CA VAL A 119 1.01 -18.36 1.24
C VAL A 119 2.46 -17.92 1.34
N ARG A 120 3.39 -18.86 1.13
CA ARG A 120 4.82 -18.52 1.02
C ARG A 120 5.04 -17.62 -0.19
N TYR A 121 6.13 -16.86 -0.16
CA TYR A 121 6.52 -16.01 -1.28
C TYR A 121 6.41 -16.71 -2.63
N GLN A 122 5.72 -16.05 -3.57
CA GLN A 122 5.59 -16.49 -4.95
C GLN A 122 6.47 -15.61 -5.84
N TYR A 123 7.06 -16.23 -6.87
CA TYR A 123 7.91 -15.54 -7.84
C TYR A 123 7.38 -15.78 -9.24
N PHE A 124 7.11 -14.70 -9.96
CA PHE A 124 6.68 -14.75 -11.36
C PHE A 124 7.66 -14.00 -12.24
N SER A 125 8.16 -14.65 -13.28
CA SER A 125 9.01 -14.04 -14.30
C SER A 125 8.20 -13.77 -15.55
N VAL A 126 8.22 -12.53 -16.04
CA VAL A 126 7.47 -12.10 -17.21
C VAL A 126 8.39 -11.33 -18.16
N ASP A 127 8.25 -11.61 -19.45
CA ASP A 127 8.88 -10.79 -20.50
C ASP A 127 7.98 -9.58 -20.82
N PRO A 128 8.42 -8.35 -20.50
CA PRO A 128 7.68 -7.13 -20.86
C PRO A 128 7.80 -6.78 -22.36
N GLY A 129 8.58 -7.50 -23.16
CA GLY A 129 8.76 -7.25 -24.59
C GLY A 129 9.64 -6.03 -24.91
N LEU A 130 10.52 -5.62 -23.98
CA LEU A 130 11.38 -4.45 -24.16
C LEU A 130 12.55 -4.78 -25.11
N THR A 131 12.46 -4.33 -26.36
CA THR A 131 13.52 -4.53 -27.38
C THR A 131 14.63 -3.48 -27.36
N GLU A 132 14.46 -2.41 -26.60
CA GLU A 132 15.43 -1.32 -26.41
C GLU A 132 15.42 -0.85 -24.96
N ASP A 133 16.50 -0.20 -24.53
CA ASP A 133 16.60 0.40 -23.20
C ASP A 133 15.47 1.42 -23.01
N LYS A 134 14.74 1.31 -21.90
CA LYS A 134 13.69 2.27 -21.52
C LYS A 134 14.10 3.07 -20.30
N TRP A 135 13.55 4.28 -20.19
CA TRP A 135 13.71 5.14 -19.03
C TRP A 135 12.34 5.39 -18.42
N ILE A 136 12.10 4.86 -17.22
CA ILE A 136 10.82 5.00 -16.54
C ILE A 136 10.90 6.11 -15.49
N ASN A 137 9.86 6.94 -15.41
CA ASN A 137 9.74 7.97 -14.38
C ASN A 137 8.72 7.62 -13.30
N ALA A 138 7.89 6.61 -13.52
CA ALA A 138 6.93 6.10 -12.55
C ALA A 138 6.58 4.65 -12.87
N ALA A 139 6.21 3.89 -11.84
CA ALA A 139 5.70 2.54 -11.97
C ALA A 139 4.81 2.22 -10.77
N GLU A 140 3.71 1.52 -11.02
CA GLU A 140 2.73 1.12 -10.02
C GLU A 140 2.44 -0.37 -10.15
N VAL A 141 2.24 -1.03 -9.02
CA VAL A 141 1.66 -2.38 -8.97
C VAL A 141 0.22 -2.27 -8.50
N VAL A 142 -0.69 -2.85 -9.28
CA VAL A 142 -2.11 -2.95 -8.95
C VAL A 142 -2.45 -4.40 -8.63
N PRO A 143 -2.66 -4.77 -7.36
CA PRO A 143 -3.09 -6.12 -7.00
C PRO A 143 -4.47 -6.43 -7.57
N GLY A 144 -4.65 -7.65 -8.08
CA GLY A 144 -5.97 -8.14 -8.51
C GLY A 144 -6.95 -8.32 -7.35
N ASN A 145 -6.45 -8.57 -6.14
CA ASN A 145 -7.23 -8.62 -4.90
C ASN A 145 -6.43 -7.98 -3.75
N ARG A 146 -6.74 -6.73 -3.41
CA ARG A 146 -6.02 -5.97 -2.37
C ARG A 146 -6.26 -6.50 -0.96
N ALA A 147 -7.31 -7.29 -0.73
CA ALA A 147 -7.65 -7.84 0.56
C ALA A 147 -6.72 -8.98 1.02
N VAL A 148 -5.94 -9.59 0.10
CA VAL A 148 -5.09 -10.76 0.40
C VAL A 148 -3.62 -10.60 0.02
N VAL A 149 -3.25 -9.53 -0.67
CA VAL A 149 -1.85 -9.27 -1.04
C VAL A 149 -1.19 -8.41 0.02
N HIS A 150 -0.19 -8.96 0.70
CA HIS A 150 0.54 -8.28 1.75
C HIS A 150 1.62 -7.35 1.18
N HIS A 151 2.39 -7.79 0.18
CA HIS A 151 3.21 -6.88 -0.62
C HIS A 151 3.65 -7.48 -1.96
N VAL A 152 4.09 -6.62 -2.86
CA VAL A 152 4.73 -7.00 -4.13
C VAL A 152 6.00 -6.19 -4.32
N ILE A 153 7.09 -6.83 -4.74
CA ILE A 153 8.30 -6.14 -5.20
C ILE A 153 8.58 -6.60 -6.62
N VAL A 154 8.79 -5.64 -7.53
CA VAL A 154 9.08 -5.93 -8.93
C VAL A 154 10.52 -5.57 -9.24
N PHE A 155 11.27 -6.49 -9.84
CA PHE A 155 12.66 -6.28 -10.26
C PHE A 155 12.80 -6.38 -11.77
N ALA A 156 13.69 -5.58 -12.36
CA ALA A 156 14.22 -5.83 -13.70
C ALA A 156 15.45 -6.74 -13.60
N ALA A 157 15.44 -7.85 -14.32
CA ALA A 157 16.54 -8.81 -14.39
C ALA A 157 17.00 -9.00 -15.84
N PRO A 158 18.09 -8.35 -16.27
CA PRO A 158 18.71 -8.60 -17.56
C PRO A 158 19.11 -10.09 -17.69
N GLY A 159 18.63 -10.78 -18.73
CA GLY A 159 18.93 -12.20 -18.93
C GLY A 159 18.11 -13.18 -18.06
N GLY A 160 17.07 -12.70 -17.37
CA GLY A 160 16.02 -13.54 -16.79
C GLY A 160 16.38 -14.33 -15.53
N LYS A 161 17.43 -13.94 -14.81
CA LYS A 161 17.77 -14.53 -13.50
C LYS A 161 17.92 -13.42 -12.47
N VAL A 162 17.17 -13.51 -11.38
CA VAL A 162 17.50 -12.77 -10.14
C VAL A 162 18.58 -13.59 -9.44
N LYS A 163 19.81 -13.12 -9.46
CA LYS A 163 20.76 -13.49 -8.40
C LYS A 163 20.42 -12.64 -7.19
N ASP A 164 20.63 -13.18 -6.00
CA ASP A 164 20.09 -12.70 -4.72
C ASP A 164 20.39 -11.22 -4.36
N ASP A 165 21.16 -10.47 -5.17
CA ASP A 165 21.39 -9.02 -5.05
C ASP A 165 21.47 -8.22 -6.38
N ASP A 166 21.21 -8.83 -7.56
CA ASP A 166 21.47 -8.18 -8.87
C ASP A 166 20.22 -7.56 -9.54
N GLY A 167 19.02 -7.75 -8.95
CA GLY A 167 17.77 -7.27 -9.50
C GLY A 167 17.58 -5.76 -9.28
N GLN A 168 17.42 -5.00 -10.36
CA GLN A 168 17.13 -3.57 -10.23
C GLN A 168 15.65 -3.38 -9.87
N MET A 169 15.34 -3.11 -8.58
CA MET A 169 13.96 -2.92 -8.11
C MET A 169 13.24 -1.82 -8.90
N ILE A 170 12.18 -2.13 -9.61
CA ILE A 170 11.38 -1.18 -10.40
C ILE A 170 10.45 -0.38 -9.47
N THR A 171 9.65 -1.10 -8.69
CA THR A 171 8.61 -0.53 -7.81
C THR A 171 8.17 -1.59 -6.79
N ALA A 172 7.31 -1.20 -5.86
CA ALA A 172 6.64 -2.11 -4.93
C ALA A 172 5.17 -1.73 -4.75
N TYR A 173 4.43 -2.64 -4.13
CA TYR A 173 3.15 -2.39 -3.50
C TYR A 173 3.22 -2.86 -2.05
N VAL A 174 2.74 -2.01 -1.14
CA VAL A 174 2.31 -2.39 0.21
C VAL A 174 0.95 -1.74 0.44
N PRO A 175 0.06 -2.33 1.26
CA PRO A 175 -1.19 -1.67 1.64
C PRO A 175 -0.92 -0.26 2.19
N GLY A 176 -1.67 0.71 1.69
CA GLY A 176 -1.50 2.13 2.06
C GLY A 176 -0.38 2.87 1.32
N LEU A 177 0.39 2.22 0.44
CA LEU A 177 1.40 2.88 -0.37
C LEU A 177 0.74 3.87 -1.35
N ARG A 178 1.17 5.12 -1.28
CA ARG A 178 0.86 6.16 -2.27
C ARG A 178 1.94 6.17 -3.34
N VAL A 179 1.55 5.98 -4.59
CA VAL A 179 2.50 5.98 -5.72
C VAL A 179 2.98 7.42 -5.97
N MET A 180 4.30 7.64 -5.85
CA MET A 180 4.93 8.91 -6.19
C MET A 180 5.85 8.72 -7.40
N PRO A 181 5.61 9.43 -8.52
CA PRO A 181 6.56 9.51 -9.62
C PRO A 181 7.93 10.04 -9.15
N LEU A 182 8.98 9.66 -9.87
CA LEU A 182 10.31 10.22 -9.69
C LEU A 182 10.28 11.74 -9.97
N PRO A 183 11.14 12.54 -9.30
CA PRO A 183 11.20 13.97 -9.52
C PRO A 183 11.46 14.34 -10.99
N LYS A 184 11.02 15.53 -11.40
CA LYS A 184 11.22 16.02 -12.77
C LYS A 184 12.71 15.96 -13.16
N GLY A 185 13.00 15.35 -14.30
CA GLY A 185 14.37 15.17 -14.80
C GLY A 185 15.04 13.87 -14.36
N TYR A 186 14.40 13.08 -13.50
CA TYR A 186 14.88 11.78 -13.05
C TYR A 186 14.14 10.66 -13.77
N ALA A 187 14.87 9.59 -14.09
CA ALA A 187 14.32 8.37 -14.60
C ALA A 187 15.21 7.19 -14.22
N LYS A 188 14.63 6.00 -14.21
CA LYS A 188 15.32 4.74 -13.98
C LYS A 188 15.46 4.01 -15.31
N ARG A 189 16.69 3.68 -15.70
CA ARG A 189 16.94 2.88 -16.90
C ARG A 189 16.54 1.43 -16.65
N ILE A 190 15.79 0.83 -17.57
CA ILE A 190 15.48 -0.59 -17.67
C ILE A 190 16.15 -1.11 -18.95
N PRO A 191 17.16 -1.99 -18.85
CA PRO A 191 17.84 -2.51 -20.03
C PRO A 191 16.93 -3.33 -20.95
N ALA A 192 17.18 -3.28 -22.26
CA ALA A 192 16.55 -4.15 -23.24
C ALA A 192 16.66 -5.65 -22.84
N GLY A 193 15.62 -6.44 -23.10
CA GLY A 193 15.60 -7.87 -22.80
C GLY A 193 15.53 -8.22 -21.31
N SER A 194 15.29 -7.25 -20.43
CA SER A 194 15.04 -7.51 -19.00
C SER A 194 13.73 -8.27 -18.80
N GLN A 195 13.75 -9.32 -17.97
CA GLN A 195 12.53 -9.90 -17.43
C GLN A 195 12.08 -9.10 -16.21
N PHE A 196 10.77 -9.02 -16.00
CA PHE A 196 10.18 -8.49 -14.76
C PHE A 196 9.90 -9.63 -13.81
N ILE A 197 10.45 -9.52 -12.61
CA ILE A 197 10.35 -10.54 -11.57
C ILE A 197 9.49 -9.99 -10.46
N PHE A 198 8.30 -10.54 -10.32
CA PHE A 198 7.34 -10.19 -9.29
C PHE A 198 7.55 -11.12 -8.10
N GLN A 199 8.06 -10.58 -7.00
CA GLN A 199 8.11 -11.24 -5.70
C GLN A 199 6.84 -10.84 -4.93
N LEU A 200 5.97 -11.81 -4.65
CA LEU A 200 4.69 -11.59 -3.99
C LEU A 200 4.65 -12.28 -2.63
N HIS A 201 4.14 -11.55 -1.64
CA HIS A 201 3.69 -12.07 -0.36
C HIS A 201 2.19 -11.82 -0.22
#